data_AF-A0A9R1U4Q3-F1
#
_entry.id   AF-A0A9R1U4Q3-F1
#
_cell.length_a   1.000
_cell.length_b   1.000
_cell.length_c   1.000
_cell.angle_alpha   90.00
_cell.angle_beta   90.00
_cell.angle_gamma   90.00
#
_symmetry.space_group_name_H-M   'P 1'
#
loop_
_entity.id
_entity.type
_entity.pdbx_description
1 polymer ?
#
loop_
_entity_poly.entity_id
_entity_poly.type
_entity_poly.pdbx_seq_one_letter_code
_entity_poly.pdbx_strand_id
1 'polypeptide(L)'
;MADSKYADLPGIAYNQVDVYETTDLPESDQFSTYSEDESEAIEKLHINATEAFGKFKGKHVVTTGVDFSDRISIRNRTGFGVWELPGDGEKETPMHKYQRLQCEIKELYDEVSQIKEKAQQKEEERNAADILSHVEEAGKQLNSLKLYDCLGADLVTTLMDPQGGRLKQLETQIEQFKSAGIPDKERTGAPGEADGAKGVLKYEMMYLPEKARMQEVARVSNLEQRLAKLESVIGTSDDKLSKFTQNFKSQGIAESVQKLAAKSSLLDSSQIEAMENRISVLAHRMDAVAQKKSAISPEADRDQKISEMYEIM
;
A
#
# COMPACT_ATOMS: atom_id res chain seq x y z
N MET A 1 45.89 7.72 -42.79
CA MET A 1 46.62 8.08 -44.03
C MET A 1 46.60 9.59 -44.12
N ALA A 2 47.75 10.26 -44.21
CA ALA A 2 47.77 11.72 -44.31
C ALA A 2 47.10 12.14 -45.62
N ASP A 3 46.11 13.03 -45.53
CA ASP A 3 45.45 13.61 -46.70
C ASP A 3 46.51 14.40 -47.50
N SER A 4 46.55 14.15 -48.82
CA SER A 4 47.56 14.70 -49.74
C SER A 4 47.61 16.23 -49.72
N LYS A 5 46.53 16.87 -49.27
CA LYS A 5 46.42 18.32 -49.12
C LYS A 5 47.33 18.91 -48.02
N TYR A 6 47.67 18.11 -47.00
CA TYR A 6 48.42 18.57 -45.83
C TYR A 6 49.84 17.97 -45.75
N ALA A 7 50.28 17.24 -46.77
CA ALA A 7 51.57 16.55 -46.79
C ALA A 7 52.78 17.49 -46.86
N ASP A 8 52.67 18.63 -47.55
CA ASP A 8 53.78 19.56 -47.79
C ASP A 8 53.80 20.75 -46.79
N LEU A 9 52.89 20.78 -45.82
CA LEU A 9 52.77 21.89 -44.88
C LEU A 9 53.64 21.66 -43.64
N PRO A 10 54.57 22.58 -43.31
CA PRO A 10 55.36 22.48 -42.08
C PRO A 10 54.47 22.72 -40.84
N GLY A 11 54.62 21.91 -39.80
CA GLY A 11 53.94 22.08 -38.51
C GLY A 11 52.65 21.27 -38.33
N ILE A 12 52.33 20.32 -39.23
CA ILE A 12 51.20 19.40 -39.06
C ILE A 12 51.60 18.20 -38.20
N ALA A 13 50.75 17.85 -37.23
CA ALA A 13 50.96 16.73 -36.32
C ALA A 13 50.39 15.42 -36.93
N TYR A 14 51.25 14.62 -37.59
CA TYR A 14 50.81 13.39 -38.28
C TYR A 14 50.58 12.17 -37.38
N ASN A 15 51.20 12.13 -36.19
CA ASN A 15 51.18 10.98 -35.29
C ASN A 15 50.41 11.27 -33.99
N GLN A 16 49.43 12.15 -34.06
CA GLN A 16 48.54 12.45 -32.94
C GLN A 16 47.14 11.89 -33.25
N VAL A 17 46.43 11.52 -32.20
CA VAL A 17 45.03 11.11 -32.33
C VAL A 17 44.23 12.36 -32.67
N ASP A 18 43.35 12.26 -33.67
CA ASP A 18 42.55 13.40 -34.13
C ASP A 18 41.61 13.94 -33.03
N VAL A 19 41.18 13.08 -32.11
CA VAL A 19 40.27 13.39 -31.01
C VAL A 19 40.83 12.83 -29.70
N TYR A 20 40.90 13.68 -28.67
CA TYR A 20 41.20 13.25 -27.30
C TYR A 20 39.90 13.23 -26.51
N GLU A 21 39.34 12.05 -26.32
CA GLU A 21 38.14 11.82 -25.51
C GLU A 21 38.43 10.85 -24.37
N THR A 22 37.59 10.93 -23.33
CA THR A 22 37.57 9.92 -22.27
C THR A 22 36.94 8.64 -22.81
N THR A 23 37.39 7.47 -22.34
CA THR A 23 36.80 6.18 -22.72
C THR A 23 35.31 6.17 -22.42
N ASP A 24 34.48 6.11 -23.47
CA ASP A 24 33.03 6.18 -23.33
C ASP A 24 32.52 4.83 -22.80
N LEU A 25 32.13 4.81 -21.53
CA LEU A 25 31.45 3.66 -20.93
C LEU A 25 29.96 3.86 -21.14
N PRO A 26 29.23 2.87 -21.69
CA PRO A 26 27.78 2.97 -21.79
C PRO A 26 27.20 3.30 -20.42
N GLU A 27 26.18 4.18 -20.35
CA GLU A 27 25.63 4.67 -19.07
C GLU A 27 25.23 3.54 -18.10
N SER A 28 24.84 2.37 -18.65
CA SER A 28 24.53 1.16 -17.89
C SER A 28 25.72 0.57 -17.11
N ASP A 29 26.95 0.77 -17.58
CA ASP A 29 28.17 0.20 -17.01
C ASP A 29 28.88 1.19 -16.06
N GLN A 30 28.45 2.45 -16.01
CA GLN A 30 28.95 3.45 -15.07
C GLN A 30 28.44 3.22 -13.64
N PHE A 31 27.34 2.49 -13.49
CA PHE A 31 26.88 1.98 -12.20
C PHE A 31 27.54 0.64 -11.91
N SER A 32 28.71 0.67 -11.28
CA SER A 32 29.19 -0.51 -10.55
C SER A 32 28.11 -0.87 -9.54
N THR A 33 27.40 -1.98 -9.78
CA THR A 33 26.54 -2.58 -8.76
C THR A 33 27.46 -2.87 -7.58
N TYR A 34 27.37 -2.07 -6.52
CA TYR A 34 28.10 -2.31 -5.29
C TYR A 34 27.68 -3.69 -4.80
N SER A 35 28.51 -4.70 -5.09
CA SER A 35 28.36 -6.02 -4.54
C SER A 35 28.83 -5.88 -3.10
N GLU A 36 27.88 -5.80 -2.17
CA GLU A 36 28.21 -5.90 -0.75
C GLU A 36 28.83 -7.27 -0.51
N ASP A 37 30.14 -7.29 -0.23
CA ASP A 37 30.92 -8.48 0.08
C ASP A 37 30.13 -9.41 1.01
N GLU A 38 29.89 -10.64 0.56
CA GLU A 38 29.31 -11.70 1.39
C GLU A 38 30.36 -12.16 2.41
N SER A 39 30.49 -11.40 3.49
CA SER A 39 31.33 -11.77 4.63
C SER A 39 30.68 -12.90 5.41
N GLU A 40 31.38 -14.02 5.59
CA GLU A 40 30.90 -15.17 6.41
C GLU A 40 30.61 -14.79 7.88
N ALA A 41 31.17 -13.67 8.37
CA ALA A 41 30.96 -13.14 9.71
C ALA A 41 29.70 -12.27 9.88
N ILE A 42 28.98 -11.96 8.79
CA ILE A 42 27.82 -11.06 8.81
C ILE A 42 26.58 -11.83 8.34
N GLU A 43 25.61 -12.02 9.24
CA GLU A 43 24.31 -12.57 8.88
C GLU A 43 23.46 -11.52 8.16
N LYS A 44 23.16 -11.76 6.88
CA LYS A 44 22.24 -10.93 6.09
C LYS A 44 20.80 -11.36 6.38
N LEU A 45 20.10 -10.60 7.22
CA LEU A 45 18.69 -10.84 7.53
C LEU A 45 17.78 -10.17 6.48
N HIS A 46 16.93 -10.96 5.83
CA HIS A 46 15.93 -10.41 4.91
C HIS A 46 14.77 -9.81 5.69
N ILE A 47 14.56 -8.50 5.55
CA ILE A 47 13.48 -7.78 6.23
C ILE A 47 12.25 -7.77 5.33
N ASN A 48 11.21 -8.50 5.72
CA ASN A 48 9.90 -8.40 5.10
C ASN A 48 9.04 -7.40 5.89
N ALA A 49 8.83 -6.21 5.32
CA ALA A 49 8.05 -5.14 5.94
C ALA A 49 6.60 -5.54 6.25
N THR A 50 5.99 -6.37 5.40
CA THR A 50 4.61 -6.84 5.58
C THR A 50 4.49 -7.81 6.75
N GLU A 51 5.45 -8.74 6.87
CA GLU A 51 5.50 -9.68 7.99
C GLU A 51 5.83 -8.97 9.31
N ALA A 52 6.79 -8.04 9.29
CA ALA A 52 7.12 -7.21 10.44
C ALA A 52 5.92 -6.39 10.90
N PHE A 53 5.21 -5.74 9.97
CA PHE A 53 3.98 -5.02 10.28
C PHE A 53 2.95 -5.95 10.93
N GLY A 54 2.75 -7.17 10.41
CA GLY A 54 1.87 -8.17 11.01
C GLY A 54 2.25 -8.51 12.46
N LYS A 55 3.55 -8.65 12.76
CA LYS A 55 4.07 -8.95 14.12
C LYS A 55 3.84 -7.82 15.13
N PHE A 56 3.77 -6.57 14.67
CA PHE A 56 3.58 -5.39 15.52
C PHE A 56 2.18 -4.77 15.41
N LYS A 57 1.33 -5.27 14.51
CA LYS A 57 -0.05 -4.81 14.36
C LYS A 57 -0.81 -5.03 15.66
N GLY A 58 -1.36 -3.95 16.21
CA GLY A 58 -2.09 -3.96 17.49
C GLY A 58 -1.20 -3.84 18.73
N LYS A 59 0.13 -3.79 18.58
CA LYS A 59 1.04 -3.44 19.69
C LYS A 59 1.27 -1.92 19.66
N HIS A 60 0.91 -1.25 20.74
CA HIS A 60 1.10 0.20 20.89
C HIS A 60 2.11 0.49 22.00
N VAL A 61 2.84 1.59 21.84
CA VAL A 61 3.87 2.01 22.79
C VAL A 61 3.24 2.98 23.80
N VAL A 62 3.37 2.67 25.09
CA VAL A 62 2.80 3.48 26.19
C VAL A 62 3.80 4.55 26.63
N THR A 63 3.45 5.83 26.53
CA THR A 63 4.36 6.93 26.87
C THR A 63 4.29 7.38 28.34
N THR A 64 3.51 6.71 29.18
CA THR A 64 3.34 7.09 30.60
C THR A 64 4.52 6.60 31.44
N GLY A 65 5.09 7.50 32.25
CA GLY A 65 6.23 7.19 33.13
C GLY A 65 7.61 7.17 32.45
N VAL A 66 7.69 7.57 31.17
CA VAL A 66 8.96 7.63 30.44
C VAL A 66 9.68 8.94 30.78
N ASP A 67 10.67 8.87 31.68
CA ASP A 67 11.51 10.00 32.07
C ASP A 67 12.93 9.84 31.49
N PHE A 68 13.22 10.62 30.43
CA PHE A 68 14.55 10.72 29.81
C PHE A 68 15.43 11.83 30.41
N SER A 69 14.99 12.51 31.47
CA SER A 69 15.83 13.52 32.09
C SER A 69 17.02 12.85 32.80
N ASP A 70 18.25 13.37 32.66
CA ASP A 70 19.46 12.82 33.32
C ASP A 70 19.51 13.11 34.85
N ARG A 71 18.36 13.01 35.53
CA ARG A 71 18.29 13.13 36.98
C ARG A 71 18.58 11.78 37.62
N ILE A 72 19.72 11.67 38.28
CA ILE A 72 20.13 10.50 39.06
C ILE A 72 19.11 10.31 40.19
N SER A 73 18.29 9.26 40.09
CA SER A 73 17.27 8.89 41.08
C SER A 73 17.57 7.50 41.66
N ILE A 74 17.19 7.28 42.91
CA ILE A 74 17.44 6.05 43.69
C ILE A 74 16.55 4.88 43.25
N ARG A 75 15.46 5.12 42.49
CA ARG A 75 14.59 4.05 41.98
C ARG A 75 15.02 3.61 40.58
N ASN A 76 15.01 2.30 40.34
CA ASN A 76 15.22 1.74 39.00
C ASN A 76 14.17 2.31 38.04
N ARG A 77 14.65 2.93 36.96
CA ARG A 77 13.81 3.41 35.86
C ARG A 77 13.37 2.21 35.04
N THR A 78 12.07 1.92 35.07
CA THR A 78 11.49 0.87 34.23
C THR A 78 11.00 1.53 32.94
N GLY A 79 11.41 1.00 31.79
CA GLY A 79 10.93 1.46 30.49
C GLY A 79 9.47 1.09 30.23
N PHE A 80 9.04 1.26 28.98
CA PHE A 80 7.69 1.00 28.45
C PHE A 80 7.03 -0.23 29.10
N GLY A 81 5.99 0.01 29.91
CA GLY A 81 5.16 -1.01 30.54
C GLY A 81 3.90 -1.28 29.73
N VAL A 82 3.44 -2.54 29.74
CA VAL A 82 2.24 -3.00 29.04
C VAL A 82 1.07 -3.02 30.01
N TRP A 83 0.15 -2.06 29.91
CA TRP A 83 -1.19 -2.09 30.50
C TRP A 83 -2.19 -1.31 29.64
N GLU A 84 -3.41 -1.82 29.52
CA GLU A 84 -4.48 -1.36 28.62
C GLU A 84 -5.51 -0.49 29.37
N LEU A 85 -5.84 0.71 28.88
CA LEU A 85 -7.12 1.41 29.08
C LEU A 85 -7.32 2.49 27.98
N PRO A 86 -8.56 2.85 27.59
CA PRO A 86 -8.84 3.96 26.68
C PRO A 86 -8.28 5.28 27.23
N GLY A 87 -7.75 6.12 26.33
CA GLY A 87 -7.05 7.36 26.68
C GLY A 87 -7.90 8.33 27.50
N ASP A 88 -7.31 8.84 28.58
CA ASP A 88 -7.90 9.85 29.46
C ASP A 88 -8.04 11.19 28.70
N GLY A 89 -9.28 11.69 28.54
CA GLY A 89 -9.51 13.05 28.02
C GLY A 89 -10.72 13.28 27.09
N GLU A 90 -11.38 12.25 26.57
CA GLU A 90 -12.59 12.42 25.74
C GLU A 90 -13.87 12.17 26.56
N LYS A 91 -14.89 13.04 26.42
CA LYS A 91 -16.19 12.83 27.08
C LYS A 91 -16.84 11.58 26.52
N GLU A 92 -16.88 10.51 27.31
CA GLU A 92 -17.57 9.26 26.96
C GLU A 92 -19.01 9.56 26.51
N THR A 93 -19.38 9.06 25.32
CA THR A 93 -20.79 9.05 24.93
C THR A 93 -21.56 8.11 25.86
N PRO A 94 -22.86 8.36 26.12
CA PRO A 94 -23.68 7.48 26.96
C PRO A 94 -23.67 6.02 26.50
N MET A 95 -23.50 5.77 25.21
CA MET A 95 -23.40 4.42 24.63
C MET A 95 -22.05 3.75 24.92
N HIS A 96 -20.94 4.47 24.82
CA HIS A 96 -19.62 3.94 25.18
C HIS A 96 -19.54 3.65 26.69
N LYS A 97 -20.15 4.50 27.51
CA LYS A 97 -20.26 4.27 28.96
C LYS A 97 -21.08 3.03 29.29
N TYR A 98 -22.18 2.80 28.58
CA TYR A 98 -22.98 1.57 28.72
C TYR A 98 -22.17 0.31 28.41
N GLN A 99 -21.40 0.32 27.32
CA GLN A 99 -20.55 -0.80 26.93
C GLN A 99 -19.41 -1.06 27.92
N ARG A 100 -18.76 -0.01 28.43
CA ARG A 100 -17.73 -0.14 29.48
C ARG A 100 -18.31 -0.74 30.75
N LEU A 101 -19.45 -0.24 31.22
CA LEU A 101 -20.11 -0.77 32.42
C LEU A 101 -20.53 -2.24 32.24
N GLN A 102 -20.94 -2.64 31.03
CA GLN A 102 -21.25 -4.04 30.73
C GLN A 102 -20.01 -4.94 30.85
N CYS A 103 -18.84 -4.47 30.41
CA CYS A 103 -17.58 -5.18 30.57
C CYS A 103 -17.14 -5.22 32.04
N GLU A 104 -17.18 -4.09 32.76
CA GLU A 104 -16.80 -4.00 34.17
C GLU A 104 -17.66 -4.89 35.09
N ILE A 105 -18.98 -4.97 34.85
CA ILE A 105 -19.86 -5.87 35.60
C ILE A 105 -19.51 -7.33 35.34
N LYS A 106 -19.11 -7.68 34.10
CA LYS A 106 -18.71 -9.04 33.75
C LYS A 106 -17.37 -9.41 34.38
N GLU A 107 -16.41 -8.50 34.36
CA GLU A 107 -15.11 -8.68 35.02
C GLU A 107 -15.28 -8.84 36.53
N LEU A 108 -16.08 -7.99 37.17
CA LEU A 108 -16.41 -8.13 38.60
C LEU A 108 -17.10 -9.46 38.91
N TYR A 109 -17.98 -9.94 38.03
CA TYR A 109 -18.61 -11.26 38.19
C TYR A 109 -17.56 -12.38 38.15
N ASP A 110 -16.66 -12.35 37.18
CA ASP A 110 -15.61 -13.35 37.02
C ASP A 110 -14.61 -13.34 38.19
N GLU A 111 -14.24 -12.17 38.72
CA GLU A 111 -13.38 -12.03 39.90
C GLU A 111 -14.04 -12.58 41.18
N VAL A 112 -15.31 -12.23 41.44
CA VAL A 112 -16.02 -12.72 42.63
C VAL A 112 -16.30 -14.22 42.51
N SER A 113 -16.50 -14.74 41.30
CA SER A 113 -16.62 -16.18 41.05
C SER A 113 -15.31 -16.91 41.37
N GLN A 114 -14.17 -16.36 40.96
CA GLN A 114 -12.85 -16.91 41.31
C GLN A 114 -12.55 -16.83 42.82
N ILE A 115 -13.01 -15.79 43.51
CA ILE A 115 -12.90 -15.66 44.98
C ILE A 115 -13.73 -16.74 45.67
N LYS A 116 -14.96 -16.99 45.18
CA LYS A 116 -15.81 -18.07 45.68
C LYS A 116 -15.17 -19.45 45.51
N GLU A 117 -14.52 -19.71 44.37
CA GLU A 117 -13.82 -20.98 44.13
C GLU A 117 -12.55 -21.16 44.99
N LYS A 118 -11.91 -20.05 45.39
CA LYS A 118 -10.68 -20.05 46.21
C LYS A 118 -10.95 -19.97 47.73
N ALA A 119 -12.18 -19.65 48.15
CA ALA A 119 -12.56 -19.55 49.55
C ALA A 119 -12.53 -20.92 50.23
N GLN A 120 -11.95 -20.98 51.44
CA GLN A 120 -11.90 -22.20 52.26
C GLN A 120 -12.82 -22.11 53.48
N GLN A 121 -13.36 -20.93 53.77
CA GLN A 121 -14.28 -20.68 54.89
C GLN A 121 -15.71 -20.52 54.40
N LYS A 122 -16.65 -21.22 55.06
CA LYS A 122 -18.09 -21.22 54.69
C LYS A 122 -18.76 -19.84 54.77
N GLU A 123 -18.26 -18.93 55.62
CA GLU A 123 -18.78 -17.55 55.71
C GLU A 123 -18.35 -16.70 54.51
N GLU A 124 -17.11 -16.85 54.03
CA GLU A 124 -16.60 -16.16 52.85
C GLU A 124 -17.27 -16.67 51.56
N GLU A 125 -17.54 -17.98 51.47
CA GLU A 125 -18.32 -18.58 50.38
C GLU A 125 -19.74 -18.02 50.31
N ARG A 126 -20.39 -17.81 51.47
CA ARG A 126 -21.75 -17.25 51.54
C ARG A 126 -21.78 -15.78 51.15
N ASN A 127 -20.85 -14.98 51.67
CA ASN A 127 -20.73 -13.56 51.31
C ASN A 127 -20.39 -13.37 49.82
N ALA A 128 -19.50 -14.20 49.26
CA ALA A 128 -19.20 -14.16 47.82
C ALA A 128 -20.40 -14.57 46.96
N ALA A 129 -21.19 -15.55 47.41
CA ALA A 129 -22.43 -15.92 46.73
C ALA A 129 -23.50 -14.81 46.77
N ASP A 130 -23.62 -14.11 47.89
CA ASP A 130 -24.54 -12.97 48.02
C ASP A 130 -24.09 -11.80 47.11
N ILE A 131 -22.79 -11.51 47.04
CA ILE A 131 -22.24 -10.48 46.13
C ILE A 131 -22.46 -10.87 44.66
N LEU A 132 -22.25 -12.14 44.28
CA LEU A 132 -22.54 -12.63 42.92
C LEU A 132 -24.01 -12.42 42.55
N SER A 133 -24.93 -12.68 43.49
CA SER A 133 -26.36 -12.47 43.25
C SER A 133 -26.66 -10.99 42.96
N HIS A 134 -26.05 -10.06 43.70
CA HIS A 134 -26.21 -8.63 43.48
C HIS A 134 -25.56 -8.15 42.17
N VAL A 135 -24.42 -8.72 41.77
CA VAL A 135 -23.76 -8.41 40.49
C VAL A 135 -24.60 -8.90 39.32
N GLU A 136 -25.23 -10.08 39.42
CA GLU A 136 -26.17 -10.57 38.42
C GLU A 136 -27.43 -9.71 38.32
N GLU A 137 -27.97 -9.25 39.45
CA GLU A 137 -29.11 -8.33 39.48
C GLU A 137 -28.76 -6.99 38.83
N ALA A 138 -27.60 -6.42 39.14
CA ALA A 138 -27.10 -5.20 38.50
C ALA A 138 -26.90 -5.39 36.99
N GLY A 139 -26.37 -6.54 36.57
CA GLY A 139 -26.24 -6.89 35.14
C GLY A 139 -27.59 -7.03 34.45
N LYS A 140 -28.59 -7.65 35.09
CA LYS A 140 -29.96 -7.73 34.58
C LYS A 140 -30.61 -6.35 34.48
N GLN A 141 -30.39 -5.48 35.47
CA GLN A 141 -30.86 -4.09 35.44
C GLN A 141 -30.21 -3.31 34.30
N LEU A 142 -28.89 -3.39 34.13
CA LEU A 142 -28.19 -2.73 33.02
C LEU A 142 -28.70 -3.24 31.67
N ASN A 143 -28.85 -4.55 31.50
CA ASN A 143 -29.40 -5.14 30.28
C ASN A 143 -30.88 -4.81 30.05
N SER A 144 -31.65 -4.48 31.09
CA SER A 144 -33.04 -4.03 30.97
C SER A 144 -33.16 -2.56 30.58
N LEU A 145 -32.14 -1.75 30.89
CA LEU A 145 -32.03 -0.35 30.49
C LEU A 145 -31.68 -0.18 29.01
N LYS A 146 -31.98 -1.18 28.15
CA LYS A 146 -31.70 -1.17 26.70
C LYS A 146 -32.04 0.21 26.16
N LEU A 147 -31.01 1.01 25.92
CA LEU A 147 -31.17 2.42 25.53
C LEU A 147 -31.97 2.54 24.22
N TYR A 148 -32.07 1.44 23.48
CA TYR A 148 -32.96 1.23 22.35
C TYR A 148 -34.45 1.48 22.64
N ASP A 149 -34.97 1.01 23.77
CA ASP A 149 -36.40 1.11 24.11
C ASP A 149 -36.74 2.49 24.70
N CYS A 150 -35.78 3.17 25.36
CA CYS A 150 -35.98 4.51 25.92
C CYS A 150 -35.74 5.65 24.92
N LEU A 151 -34.80 5.50 23.97
CA LEU A 151 -34.54 6.52 22.95
C LEU A 151 -35.41 6.33 21.69
N GLY A 152 -35.95 5.14 21.46
CA GLY A 152 -36.76 4.84 20.28
C GLY A 152 -35.94 4.71 19.00
N ALA A 153 -36.37 3.82 18.10
CA ALA A 153 -35.69 3.57 16.83
C ALA A 153 -35.50 4.85 15.98
N ASP A 154 -36.38 5.84 16.14
CA ASP A 154 -36.38 7.10 15.39
C ASP A 154 -35.31 8.09 15.84
N LEU A 155 -34.99 8.11 17.15
CA LEU A 155 -33.87 8.91 17.65
C LEU A 155 -32.54 8.19 17.37
N VAL A 156 -32.54 6.85 17.37
CA VAL A 156 -31.35 6.05 16.99
C VAL A 156 -31.03 6.21 15.50
N THR A 157 -32.01 6.21 14.60
CA THR A 157 -31.77 6.50 13.18
C THR A 157 -31.34 7.96 12.97
N THR A 158 -31.87 8.90 13.74
CA THR A 158 -31.45 10.31 13.74
C THR A 158 -30.06 10.52 14.36
N LEU A 159 -29.64 9.68 15.31
CA LEU A 159 -28.30 9.70 15.90
C LEU A 159 -27.27 8.99 14.99
N MET A 160 -27.70 7.95 14.26
CA MET A 160 -26.88 7.23 13.27
C MET A 160 -26.67 8.05 11.99
N ASP A 161 -27.68 8.82 11.58
CA ASP A 161 -27.59 9.78 10.48
C ASP A 161 -28.33 11.10 10.82
N PRO A 162 -27.66 12.02 11.54
CA PRO A 162 -28.22 13.33 11.89
C PRO A 162 -28.47 14.23 10.67
N GLN A 163 -27.98 13.86 9.48
CA GLN A 163 -28.23 14.60 8.24
C GLN A 163 -29.52 14.10 7.57
N GLY A 164 -29.75 12.79 7.52
CA GLY A 164 -30.93 12.17 6.90
C GLY A 164 -32.25 12.50 7.60
N GLY A 165 -32.27 12.56 8.94
CA GLY A 165 -33.47 12.94 9.69
C GLY A 165 -33.87 14.41 9.48
N ARG A 166 -32.88 15.31 9.43
CA ARG A 166 -33.10 16.74 9.15
C ARG A 166 -33.56 16.97 7.71
N LEU A 167 -33.07 16.17 6.75
CA LEU A 167 -33.51 16.25 5.35
C LEU A 167 -35.00 15.92 5.21
N LYS A 168 -35.48 14.84 5.82
CA LYS A 168 -36.90 14.44 5.78
C LYS A 168 -37.83 15.47 6.43
N GLN A 169 -37.39 16.07 7.53
CA GLN A 169 -38.12 17.15 8.20
C GLN A 169 -38.17 18.42 7.33
N LEU A 170 -37.07 18.75 6.64
CA LEU A 170 -37.03 19.87 5.71
C LEU A 170 -37.90 19.60 4.47
N GLU A 171 -37.89 18.38 3.92
CA GLU A 171 -38.76 17.97 2.81
C GLU A 171 -40.24 18.12 3.17
N THR A 172 -40.65 17.62 4.35
CA THR A 172 -42.03 17.79 4.82
C THR A 172 -42.40 19.24 5.09
N GLN A 173 -41.49 20.07 5.62
CA GLN A 173 -41.71 21.51 5.77
C GLN A 173 -41.82 22.23 4.43
N ILE A 174 -41.04 21.85 3.42
CA ILE A 174 -41.12 22.41 2.06
C ILE A 174 -42.43 21.97 1.38
N GLU A 175 -42.86 20.72 1.53
CA GLU A 175 -44.15 20.25 1.02
C GLU A 175 -45.33 20.95 1.69
N GLN A 176 -45.28 21.12 3.02
CA GLN A 176 -46.26 21.90 3.77
C GLN A 176 -46.28 23.36 3.30
N PHE A 177 -45.12 23.96 3.08
CA PHE A 177 -45.00 25.33 2.56
C PHE A 177 -45.55 25.45 1.13
N LYS A 178 -45.30 24.47 0.26
CA LYS A 178 -45.86 24.37 -1.09
C LYS A 178 -47.39 24.20 -1.08
N SER A 179 -47.91 23.45 -0.11
CA SER A 179 -49.36 23.23 0.05
C SER A 179 -50.10 24.43 0.68
N ALA A 180 -49.40 25.26 1.45
CA ALA A 180 -49.99 26.41 2.16
C ALA A 180 -50.22 27.65 1.27
N GLY A 181 -49.66 27.68 0.06
CA GLY A 181 -49.88 28.74 -0.94
C GLY A 181 -49.21 30.08 -0.56
N ILE A 182 -48.65 30.76 -1.57
CA ILE A 182 -48.06 32.10 -1.42
C ILE A 182 -49.21 33.11 -1.25
N PRO A 183 -49.26 33.91 -0.17
CA PRO A 183 -50.25 34.98 -0.09
C PRO A 183 -49.87 36.10 -1.06
N ASP A 184 -50.61 36.22 -2.17
CA ASP A 184 -50.57 37.42 -3.00
C ASP A 184 -51.05 38.62 -2.17
N LYS A 185 -50.19 39.63 -2.03
CA LYS A 185 -50.63 41.01 -1.78
C LYS A 185 -49.57 42.03 -2.15
N GLU A 186 -49.89 42.75 -3.23
CA GLU A 186 -49.44 44.10 -3.50
C GLU A 186 -49.45 44.96 -2.22
N ARG A 187 -48.34 45.67 -1.95
CA ARG A 187 -48.34 47.01 -1.33
C ARG A 187 -46.98 47.68 -1.43
N THR A 188 -47.06 48.91 -1.90
CA THR A 188 -46.06 49.98 -1.95
C THR A 188 -45.53 50.36 -0.56
N GLY A 189 -44.23 50.63 -0.42
CA GLY A 189 -43.61 51.22 0.77
C GLY A 189 -42.12 50.92 0.94
N ALA A 190 -41.32 51.92 1.30
CA ALA A 190 -39.85 51.99 1.28
C ALA A 190 -39.13 51.19 2.43
N PRO A 191 -37.78 51.05 2.41
CA PRO A 191 -37.06 50.01 3.15
C PRO A 191 -36.67 50.46 4.57
N GLY A 192 -36.95 49.60 5.55
CA GLY A 192 -36.51 49.72 6.94
C GLY A 192 -36.46 48.32 7.56
N GLU A 193 -35.37 48.05 8.26
CA GLU A 193 -34.91 46.72 8.70
C GLU A 193 -35.83 45.97 9.68
N ALA A 194 -35.63 44.65 9.67
CA ALA A 194 -35.95 43.68 10.72
C ALA A 194 -37.45 43.41 10.98
N ASP A 195 -38.04 42.56 10.15
CA ASP A 195 -38.97 41.56 10.63
C ASP A 195 -38.72 40.24 9.89
N GLY A 196 -38.56 39.15 10.64
CA GLY A 196 -38.28 37.83 10.07
C GLY A 196 -39.41 37.47 9.13
N ALA A 197 -39.13 37.49 7.82
CA ALA A 197 -40.10 37.25 6.76
C ALA A 197 -40.73 35.86 6.94
N LYS A 198 -41.87 35.82 7.63
CA LYS A 198 -42.73 34.65 7.71
C LYS A 198 -43.18 34.34 6.29
N GLY A 199 -42.56 33.31 5.71
CA GLY A 199 -42.94 32.74 4.42
C GLY A 199 -42.05 33.07 3.22
N VAL A 200 -40.73 33.23 3.41
CA VAL A 200 -39.79 33.27 2.27
C VAL A 200 -38.86 32.06 2.33
N LEU A 201 -39.03 31.14 1.38
CA LEU A 201 -38.17 29.97 1.22
C LEU A 201 -36.91 30.36 0.44
N LYS A 202 -35.82 30.66 1.16
CA LYS A 202 -34.53 31.00 0.56
C LYS A 202 -33.69 29.73 0.37
N TYR A 203 -33.46 29.33 -0.88
CA TYR A 203 -32.52 28.26 -1.23
C TYR A 203 -31.13 28.85 -1.44
N GLU A 204 -30.18 28.45 -0.59
CA GLU A 204 -28.77 28.82 -0.74
C GLU A 204 -27.97 27.55 -1.05
N MET A 205 -27.60 27.38 -2.32
CA MET A 205 -26.77 26.25 -2.75
C MET A 205 -25.31 26.54 -2.44
N MET A 206 -24.77 25.89 -1.42
CA MET A 206 -23.33 25.91 -1.14
C MET A 206 -22.62 24.83 -1.95
N TYR A 207 -21.77 25.23 -2.90
CA TYR A 207 -20.86 24.32 -3.57
C TYR A 207 -19.61 24.14 -2.70
N LEU A 208 -19.31 22.89 -2.31
CA LEU A 208 -18.07 22.54 -1.60
C LEU A 208 -17.04 22.03 -2.63
N PRO A 209 -16.11 22.89 -3.10
CA PRO A 209 -15.14 22.53 -4.14
C PRO A 209 -14.19 21.41 -3.70
N GLU A 210 -13.89 21.31 -2.40
CA GLU A 210 -13.00 20.28 -1.86
C GLU A 210 -13.57 18.87 -2.01
N LYS A 211 -14.89 18.69 -1.81
CA LYS A 211 -15.57 17.40 -1.98
C LYS A 211 -15.58 16.96 -3.45
N ALA A 212 -15.83 17.90 -4.36
CA ALA A 212 -15.76 17.62 -5.80
C ALA A 212 -14.34 17.23 -6.23
N ARG A 213 -13.33 17.96 -5.75
CA ARG A 213 -11.93 17.62 -6.01
C ARG A 213 -11.54 16.25 -5.43
N MET A 214 -11.97 15.94 -4.21
CA MET A 214 -11.74 14.64 -3.59
C MET A 214 -12.39 13.50 -4.39
N GLN A 215 -13.58 13.70 -4.94
CA GLN A 215 -14.25 12.73 -5.79
C GLN A 215 -13.49 12.49 -7.11
N GLU A 216 -12.99 13.56 -7.75
CA GLU A 216 -12.15 13.44 -8.94
C GLU A 216 -10.84 12.70 -8.64
N VAL A 217 -10.16 13.04 -7.54
CA VAL A 217 -8.94 12.36 -7.11
C VAL A 217 -9.21 10.88 -6.81
N ALA A 218 -10.35 10.54 -6.20
CA ALA A 218 -10.74 9.16 -5.96
C ALA A 218 -10.95 8.38 -7.28
N ARG A 219 -11.53 9.00 -8.30
CA ARG A 219 -11.66 8.41 -9.64
C ARG A 219 -10.30 8.17 -10.29
N VAL A 220 -9.41 9.17 -10.24
CA VAL A 220 -8.04 9.06 -10.78
C VAL A 220 -7.26 7.97 -10.06
N SER A 221 -7.33 7.91 -8.73
CA SER A 221 -6.66 6.87 -7.93
C SER A 221 -7.18 5.46 -8.28
N ASN A 222 -8.48 5.30 -8.55
CA ASN A 222 -9.00 4.01 -9.00
C ASN A 222 -8.44 3.60 -10.37
N LEU A 223 -8.32 4.56 -11.30
CA LEU A 223 -7.71 4.32 -12.61
C LEU A 223 -6.22 3.98 -12.48
N GLU A 224 -5.49 4.68 -11.60
CA GLU A 224 -4.08 4.42 -11.32
C GLU A 224 -3.88 3.02 -10.71
N GLN A 225 -4.71 2.62 -9.74
CA GLN A 225 -4.67 1.25 -9.20
C GLN A 225 -4.94 0.19 -10.27
N ARG A 226 -5.87 0.46 -11.20
CA ARG A 226 -6.14 -0.46 -12.33
C ARG A 226 -4.98 -0.49 -13.32
N LEU A 227 -4.36 0.65 -13.59
CA LEU A 227 -3.19 0.76 -14.45
C LEU A 227 -1.99 0.04 -13.84
N ALA A 228 -1.70 0.25 -12.55
CA ALA A 228 -0.63 -0.44 -11.84
C ALA A 228 -0.83 -1.97 -11.82
N LYS A 229 -2.08 -2.44 -11.70
CA LYS A 229 -2.38 -3.88 -11.85
C LYS A 229 -2.10 -4.38 -13.27
N LEU A 230 -2.52 -3.63 -14.29
CA LEU A 230 -2.21 -3.98 -15.68
C LEU A 230 -0.69 -3.99 -15.93
N GLU A 231 0.03 -3.01 -15.40
CA GLU A 231 1.48 -2.91 -15.48
C GLU A 231 2.17 -4.04 -14.72
N SER A 232 1.68 -4.47 -13.56
CA SER A 232 2.26 -5.63 -12.86
C SER A 232 2.14 -6.94 -13.65
N VAL A 233 1.11 -7.06 -14.50
CA VAL A 233 0.85 -8.27 -15.30
C VAL A 233 1.55 -8.22 -16.65
N ILE A 234 1.60 -7.03 -17.27
CA ILE A 234 2.11 -6.84 -18.64
C ILE A 234 3.52 -6.26 -18.65
N GLY A 235 3.89 -5.49 -17.64
CA GLY A 235 5.15 -4.77 -17.53
C GLY A 235 6.32 -5.72 -17.57
N THR A 236 7.28 -5.44 -18.44
CA THR A 236 8.49 -6.24 -18.62
C THR A 236 9.52 -5.83 -17.58
N SER A 237 9.61 -6.57 -16.48
CA SER A 237 10.53 -6.26 -15.38
C SER A 237 11.82 -7.07 -15.39
N ASP A 238 12.22 -7.70 -16.50
CA ASP A 238 13.46 -8.47 -16.51
C ASP A 238 14.27 -8.32 -17.81
N ASP A 239 15.30 -7.48 -17.74
CA ASP A 239 16.31 -7.33 -18.78
C ASP A 239 17.12 -8.61 -19.04
N LYS A 240 17.00 -9.65 -18.19
CA LYS A 240 17.64 -10.95 -18.45
C LYS A 240 16.95 -11.73 -19.55
N LEU A 241 15.62 -11.58 -19.69
CA LEU A 241 14.86 -12.19 -20.78
C LEU A 241 14.95 -11.39 -22.08
N SER A 242 15.56 -10.20 -22.04
CA SER A 242 15.71 -9.27 -23.15
C SER A 242 16.29 -9.90 -24.42
N LYS A 243 17.20 -10.89 -24.28
CA LYS A 243 17.85 -11.61 -25.37
C LYS A 243 16.94 -12.68 -25.99
N PHE A 244 16.09 -13.33 -25.19
CA PHE A 244 15.11 -14.31 -25.68
C PHE A 244 13.86 -13.65 -26.26
N THR A 245 13.47 -12.49 -25.68
CA THR A 245 12.31 -11.73 -26.11
C THR A 245 12.61 -10.80 -27.29
N GLN A 246 13.85 -10.64 -27.73
CA GLN A 246 14.22 -9.78 -28.88
C GLN A 246 13.40 -10.05 -30.15
N ASN A 247 13.03 -11.31 -30.42
CA ASN A 247 12.16 -11.68 -31.54
C ASN A 247 10.68 -11.24 -31.38
N PHE A 248 10.29 -10.91 -30.15
CA PHE A 248 8.96 -10.48 -29.72
C PHE A 248 8.93 -8.97 -29.37
N LYS A 249 10.08 -8.32 -29.22
CA LYS A 249 10.19 -6.91 -28.80
C LYS A 249 9.66 -5.90 -29.82
N SER A 250 9.65 -6.24 -31.11
CA SER A 250 9.35 -5.28 -32.17
C SER A 250 7.86 -5.17 -32.53
N GLN A 251 7.02 -6.01 -31.95
CA GLN A 251 5.64 -6.19 -32.39
C GLN A 251 4.78 -6.50 -31.16
N GLY A 252 3.80 -5.64 -30.88
CA GLY A 252 3.05 -5.61 -29.62
C GLY A 252 2.57 -6.97 -29.10
N ILE A 253 2.17 -7.03 -27.82
CA ILE A 253 1.87 -8.28 -27.09
C ILE A 253 0.96 -9.24 -27.89
N ALA A 254 -0.06 -8.71 -28.57
CA ALA A 254 -0.98 -9.51 -29.38
C ALA A 254 -0.28 -10.25 -30.54
N GLU A 255 0.60 -9.56 -31.28
CA GLU A 255 1.36 -10.17 -32.38
C GLU A 255 2.40 -11.15 -31.85
N SER A 256 3.01 -10.83 -30.70
CA SER A 256 3.93 -11.75 -30.02
C SER A 256 3.24 -13.06 -29.57
N VAL A 257 2.04 -12.96 -29.00
CA VAL A 257 1.20 -14.13 -28.64
C VAL A 257 0.78 -14.91 -29.89
N GLN A 258 0.39 -14.23 -30.97
CA GLN A 258 0.03 -14.90 -32.23
C GLN A 258 1.22 -15.66 -32.83
N LYS A 259 2.42 -15.07 -32.83
CA LYS A 259 3.65 -15.75 -33.24
C LYS A 259 3.97 -16.95 -32.36
N LEU A 260 3.80 -16.82 -31.04
CA LEU A 260 4.04 -17.92 -30.12
C LEU A 260 3.02 -19.04 -30.31
N ALA A 261 1.75 -18.72 -30.55
CA ALA A 261 0.70 -19.68 -30.89
C ALA A 261 0.99 -20.39 -32.22
N ALA A 262 1.39 -19.65 -33.26
CA ALA A 262 1.77 -20.23 -34.54
C ALA A 262 2.99 -21.16 -34.39
N LYS A 263 4.04 -20.73 -33.67
CA LYS A 263 5.20 -21.57 -33.36
C LYS A 263 4.82 -22.80 -32.52
N SER A 264 3.93 -22.64 -31.54
CA SER A 264 3.44 -23.76 -30.72
C SER A 264 2.64 -24.77 -31.55
N SER A 265 1.89 -24.33 -32.57
CA SER A 265 1.19 -25.24 -33.47
C SER A 265 2.12 -26.03 -34.39
N LEU A 266 3.34 -25.53 -34.59
CA LEU A 266 4.39 -26.19 -35.36
C LEU A 266 5.21 -27.19 -34.52
N LEU A 267 5.00 -27.22 -33.20
CA LEU A 267 5.67 -28.15 -32.29
C LEU A 267 5.05 -29.54 -32.41
N ASP A 268 5.61 -30.36 -33.31
CA ASP A 268 5.42 -31.80 -33.33
C ASP A 268 6.46 -32.47 -32.41
N SER A 269 6.02 -33.34 -31.50
CA SER A 269 6.88 -34.07 -30.55
C SER A 269 8.01 -34.82 -31.27
N SER A 270 7.74 -35.35 -32.46
CA SER A 270 8.74 -36.08 -33.25
C SER A 270 9.86 -35.17 -33.77
N GLN A 271 9.52 -33.93 -34.14
CA GLN A 271 10.50 -32.95 -34.61
C GLN A 271 11.30 -32.35 -33.46
N ILE A 272 10.71 -32.23 -32.27
CA ILE A 272 11.42 -31.79 -31.06
C ILE A 272 12.48 -32.83 -30.69
N GLU A 273 12.13 -34.12 -30.63
CA GLU A 273 13.09 -35.19 -30.34
C GLU A 273 14.22 -35.24 -31.38
N ALA A 274 13.90 -35.05 -32.67
CA ALA A 274 14.90 -34.96 -33.72
C ALA A 274 15.80 -33.72 -33.58
N MET A 275 15.25 -32.58 -33.18
CA MET A 275 16.02 -31.36 -32.92
C MET A 275 16.88 -31.48 -31.67
N GLU A 276 16.39 -32.09 -30.60
CA GLU A 276 17.13 -32.33 -29.36
C GLU A 276 18.33 -33.23 -29.61
N ASN A 277 18.15 -34.31 -30.37
CA ASN A 277 19.25 -35.16 -30.82
C ASN A 277 20.27 -34.42 -31.70
N ARG A 278 19.83 -33.47 -32.53
CA ARG A 278 20.76 -32.66 -33.35
C ARG A 278 21.49 -31.60 -32.53
N ILE A 279 20.82 -30.98 -31.56
CA ILE A 279 21.40 -29.99 -30.65
C ILE A 279 22.41 -30.66 -29.73
N SER A 280 22.13 -31.85 -29.20
CA SER A 280 23.08 -32.60 -28.38
C SER A 280 24.33 -32.99 -29.18
N VAL A 281 24.15 -33.42 -30.42
CA VAL A 281 25.27 -33.69 -31.35
C VAL A 281 26.03 -32.41 -31.69
N LEU A 282 25.34 -31.27 -31.88
CA LEU A 282 25.98 -29.98 -32.15
C LEU A 282 26.78 -29.49 -30.93
N ALA A 283 26.23 -29.59 -29.73
CA ALA A 283 26.90 -29.24 -28.48
C ALA A 283 28.16 -30.08 -28.32
N HIS A 284 28.06 -31.40 -28.54
CA HIS A 284 29.22 -32.27 -28.46
C HIS A 284 30.28 -31.95 -29.53
N ARG A 285 29.86 -31.55 -30.73
CA ARG A 285 30.78 -31.05 -31.77
C ARG A 285 31.39 -29.70 -31.41
N MET A 286 30.65 -28.80 -30.78
CA MET A 286 31.17 -27.51 -30.30
C MET A 286 32.22 -27.72 -29.21
N ASP A 287 31.98 -28.65 -28.28
CA ASP A 287 32.97 -29.03 -27.26
C ASP A 287 34.22 -29.62 -27.91
N ALA A 288 34.06 -30.52 -28.89
CA ALA A 288 35.18 -31.07 -29.65
C ALA A 288 35.95 -30.00 -30.44
N VAL A 289 35.26 -28.98 -30.97
CA VAL A 289 35.87 -27.84 -31.66
C VAL A 289 36.57 -26.92 -30.67
N ALA A 290 36.01 -26.66 -29.49
CA ALA A 290 36.64 -25.88 -28.43
C ALA A 290 37.92 -26.56 -27.91
N GLN A 291 37.88 -27.89 -27.76
CA GLN A 291 39.06 -28.70 -27.40
C GLN A 291 40.11 -28.72 -28.51
N LYS A 292 39.71 -28.80 -29.79
CA LYS A 292 40.66 -28.73 -30.91
C LYS A 292 41.23 -27.33 -31.13
N LYS A 293 40.42 -26.29 -30.92
CA LYS A 293 40.83 -24.89 -31.01
C LYS A 293 41.82 -24.52 -29.90
N SER A 294 41.64 -25.05 -28.69
CA SER A 294 42.64 -24.90 -27.62
C SER A 294 43.92 -25.70 -27.86
N ALA A 295 43.87 -26.75 -28.70
CA ALA A 295 45.04 -27.54 -29.09
C ALA A 295 45.81 -26.98 -30.32
N ILE A 296 45.22 -26.05 -31.07
CA ILE A 296 45.86 -25.38 -32.20
C ILE A 296 46.42 -24.04 -31.69
N SER A 297 47.74 -23.84 -31.80
CA SER A 297 48.38 -22.57 -31.47
C SER A 297 47.71 -21.44 -32.28
N PRO A 298 47.32 -20.32 -31.66
CA PRO A 298 46.58 -19.28 -32.37
C PRO A 298 47.46 -18.68 -33.46
N GLU A 299 47.01 -18.77 -34.71
CA GLU A 299 47.53 -17.98 -35.83
C GLU A 299 46.96 -16.55 -35.69
N ALA A 300 47.24 -15.92 -34.54
CA ALA A 300 46.58 -14.72 -34.05
C ALA A 300 46.63 -13.57 -35.06
N ASP A 301 47.74 -13.44 -35.79
CA ASP A 301 47.93 -12.40 -36.80
C ASP A 301 47.03 -12.54 -38.03
N ARG A 302 46.63 -13.78 -38.38
CA ARG A 302 45.75 -14.03 -39.52
C ARG A 302 44.29 -13.84 -39.12
N ASP A 303 43.92 -14.29 -37.93
CA ASP A 303 42.59 -14.08 -37.39
C ASP A 303 42.32 -12.59 -37.12
N GLN A 304 43.32 -11.83 -36.64
CA GLN A 304 43.27 -10.38 -36.49
C GLN A 304 43.01 -9.69 -37.83
N LYS A 305 43.77 -10.04 -38.89
CA LYS A 305 43.59 -9.47 -40.23
C LYS A 305 42.24 -9.82 -40.86
N ILE A 306 41.72 -11.02 -40.58
CA ILE A 306 40.39 -11.42 -41.07
C ILE A 306 39.29 -10.67 -40.31
N SER A 307 39.44 -10.47 -39.00
CA SER A 307 38.49 -9.69 -38.20
C SER A 307 38.46 -8.22 -38.63
N GLU A 308 39.63 -7.61 -38.84
CA GLU A 308 39.75 -6.24 -39.37
C GLU A 308 39.09 -6.11 -40.76
N MET A 309 39.24 -7.11 -41.63
CA MET A 309 38.56 -7.12 -42.94
C MET A 309 37.04 -7.28 -42.83
N TYR A 310 36.55 -8.03 -41.84
CA TYR A 310 35.12 -8.25 -41.64
C TYR A 310 34.43 -7.04 -41.01
N GLU A 311 35.13 -6.27 -40.17
CA GLU A 311 34.61 -5.02 -39.58
C GLU A 311 34.51 -3.87 -40.60
N ILE A 312 35.26 -3.94 -41.71
CA ILE A 312 35.25 -2.92 -42.77
C ILE A 312 34.14 -3.17 -43.82
N MET A 313 33.53 -4.37 -43.86
CA MET A 313 32.36 -4.69 -44.72
C MET A 313 31.04 -4.34 -44.05
#